data_AF-A0A014NSI7-F1
#
_entry.id   AF-A0A014NSI7-F1
#
_cell.length_a   1.000
_cell.length_b   1.000
_cell.length_c   1.000
_cell.angle_alpha   90.00
_cell.angle_beta   90.00
_cell.angle_gamma   90.00
#
_symmetry.space_group_name_H-M   'P 1'
#
loop_
_entity.id
_entity.type
_entity.pdbx_description
1 polymer ?
#
loop_
_entity_poly.entity_id
_entity_poly.type
_entity_poly.pdbx_seq_one_letter_code
_entity_poly.pdbx_strand_id
1 'polypeptide(L)'
;LAATLPPVDALRTWMERFIDFMAAKSGMADALRVVLTDDGERLQTRALLAEAIDHLLSSGEGRSAARPEVDAQDVLMALGGISLVAAGENRRDLATRLIDLLLRGVVRS
;
A
#
# COMPACT_ATOMS: atom_id res chain seq x y z
N LEU A 1 -2.17 -5.54 12.62
CA LEU A 1 -0.80 -5.08 12.27
C LEU A 1 -0.32 -4.06 13.30
N ALA A 2 -0.95 -2.88 13.39
CA ALA A 2 -0.57 -1.84 14.36
C ALA A 2 -0.50 -2.31 15.83
N ALA A 3 -1.42 -3.17 16.27
CA ALA A 3 -1.46 -3.67 17.65
C ALA A 3 -0.43 -4.78 17.96
N THR A 4 0.25 -5.33 16.94
CA THR A 4 1.03 -6.58 17.05
C THR A 4 2.46 -6.47 16.55
N LEU A 5 2.82 -5.37 15.88
CA LEU A 5 4.12 -5.15 15.27
C LEU A 5 4.60 -3.73 15.59
N PRO A 6 5.91 -3.48 15.66
CA PRO A 6 6.45 -2.12 15.65
C PRO A 6 5.90 -1.31 14.46
N PRO A 7 5.71 0.01 14.57
CA PRO A 7 5.02 0.80 13.54
C PRO A 7 5.59 0.65 12.13
N VAL A 8 6.92 0.63 12.00
CA VAL A 8 7.62 0.46 10.71
C VAL A 8 7.36 -0.93 10.12
N ASP A 9 7.40 -1.98 10.93
CA ASP A 9 7.15 -3.35 10.49
C ASP A 9 5.68 -3.57 10.13
N ALA A 10 4.77 -2.94 10.88
CA ALA A 10 3.34 -2.94 10.59
C ALA A 10 3.06 -2.31 9.22
N LEU A 11 3.66 -1.15 8.94
CA LEU A 11 3.54 -0.47 7.66
C LEU A 11 4.14 -1.29 6.52
N ARG A 12 5.36 -1.81 6.68
CA ARG A 12 6.01 -2.68 5.68
C ARG A 12 5.15 -3.89 5.34
N THR A 13 4.66 -4.59 6.36
CA THR A 13 3.79 -5.76 6.18
C THR A 13 2.50 -5.40 5.46
N TRP A 14 1.92 -4.24 5.75
CA TRP A 14 0.72 -3.77 5.06
C TRP A 14 1.00 -3.48 3.57
N MET A 15 2.12 -2.82 3.26
CA MET A 15 2.53 -2.52 1.88
C MET A 15 2.74 -3.80 1.06
N GLU A 16 3.38 -4.82 1.63
CA GLU A 16 3.54 -6.13 0.97
C GLU A 16 2.20 -6.81 0.70
N ARG A 17 1.27 -6.79 1.68
CA ARG A 17 -0.09 -7.33 1.50
C ARG A 17 -0.88 -6.58 0.44
N PHE A 18 -0.67 -5.27 0.30
CA PHE A 18 -1.30 -4.49 -0.76
C PHE A 18 -0.82 -4.96 -2.15
N ILE A 19 0.48 -5.23 -2.32
CA ILE A 19 1.01 -5.78 -3.58
C ILE A 19 0.39 -7.15 -3.89
N ASP A 20 0.28 -8.03 -2.89
CA ASP A 20 -0.34 -9.34 -3.06
C ASP A 20 -1.82 -9.23 -3.44
N PHE A 21 -2.55 -8.33 -2.78
CA PHE A 21 -3.93 -8.00 -3.13
C PHE A 21 -4.05 -7.51 -4.58
N MET A 22 -3.17 -6.62 -5.02
CA MET A 22 -3.19 -6.10 -6.39
C MET A 22 -2.83 -7.16 -7.43
N ALA A 23 -1.88 -8.05 -7.13
CA ALA A 23 -1.54 -9.17 -7.99
C ALA A 23 -2.74 -10.14 -8.17
N ALA A 24 -3.40 -10.50 -7.06
CA ALA A 24 -4.62 -11.32 -7.10
C ALA A 24 -5.74 -10.62 -7.90
N LYS A 25 -5.96 -9.32 -7.64
CA LYS A 25 -6.95 -8.51 -8.37
C LYS A 25 -6.67 -8.46 -9.86
N SER A 26 -5.42 -8.32 -10.27
CA SER A 26 -5.02 -8.31 -11.68
C SER A 26 -5.20 -9.67 -12.35
N GLY A 27 -4.85 -10.77 -11.67
CA GLY A 27 -5.08 -12.13 -12.18
C GLY A 27 -6.57 -12.47 -12.35
N MET A 28 -7.43 -11.85 -11.55
CA MET A 28 -8.89 -11.98 -11.65
C MET A 28 -9.53 -10.93 -12.57
N ALA A 29 -8.78 -10.00 -13.15
CA ALA A 29 -9.34 -8.84 -13.85
C ALA A 29 -10.24 -9.24 -15.04
N ASP A 30 -9.90 -10.29 -15.77
CA ASP A 30 -10.75 -10.78 -16.87
C ASP A 30 -12.03 -11.46 -16.37
N ALA A 31 -12.00 -12.11 -15.21
CA ALA A 31 -13.18 -12.69 -14.56
C ALA A 31 -14.07 -11.61 -13.90
N LEU A 32 -13.44 -10.56 -13.35
CA LEU A 32 -14.11 -9.46 -12.64
C LEU A 32 -14.58 -8.33 -13.56
N ARG A 33 -14.07 -8.24 -14.79
CA ARG A 33 -14.50 -7.26 -15.81
C ARG A 33 -16.01 -7.32 -16.09
N VAL A 34 -16.63 -8.47 -15.86
CA VAL A 34 -18.07 -8.69 -16.06
C VAL A 34 -18.91 -8.21 -14.86
N VAL A 35 -18.27 -7.96 -13.70
CA VAL A 35 -18.95 -7.72 -12.41
C VAL A 35 -18.65 -6.32 -11.83
N LEU A 36 -17.49 -5.74 -12.12
CA LEU A 36 -17.03 -4.48 -11.52
C LEU A 36 -17.20 -3.28 -12.46
N THR A 37 -18.40 -2.68 -12.47
CA THR A 37 -18.69 -1.44 -13.22
C THR A 37 -19.12 -0.26 -12.34
N ASP A 38 -19.15 -0.40 -11.01
CA ASP A 38 -19.46 0.74 -10.15
C ASP A 38 -18.20 1.53 -9.76
N ASP A 39 -18.11 2.76 -10.24
CA ASP A 39 -17.04 3.68 -9.88
C ASP A 39 -17.13 4.16 -8.43
N GLY A 40 -18.33 4.12 -7.82
CA GLY A 40 -18.55 4.44 -6.40
C GLY A 40 -17.81 3.48 -5.46
N GLU A 41 -18.02 2.18 -5.62
CA GLU A 41 -17.31 1.13 -4.87
C GLU A 41 -15.78 1.22 -5.03
N ARG A 42 -15.30 1.56 -6.23
CA ARG A 42 -13.86 1.72 -6.49
C ARG A 42 -13.27 2.89 -5.71
N LEU A 43 -13.96 4.02 -5.68
CA LEU A 43 -13.54 5.20 -4.92
C LEU A 43 -13.56 4.93 -3.41
N GLN A 44 -14.62 4.29 -2.92
CA GLN A 44 -14.75 3.90 -1.52
C GLN A 44 -13.60 2.96 -1.10
N THR A 45 -13.28 1.96 -1.92
CA THR A 45 -12.17 1.04 -1.65
C THR A 45 -10.84 1.79 -1.56
N ARG A 46 -10.61 2.75 -2.46
CA ARG A 46 -9.39 3.58 -2.42
C ARG A 46 -9.30 4.40 -1.14
N ALA A 47 -10.41 5.02 -0.71
CA ALA A 47 -10.46 5.80 0.52
C ALA A 47 -10.12 4.94 1.75
N LEU A 48 -10.72 3.75 1.86
CA LEU A 48 -10.45 2.81 2.96
C LEU A 48 -8.98 2.35 3.00
N LEU A 49 -8.36 2.15 1.84
CA LEU A 49 -6.94 1.79 1.76
C LEU A 49 -6.03 2.94 2.19
N ALA A 50 -6.36 4.18 1.82
CA ALA A 50 -5.61 5.36 2.26
C ALA A 50 -5.76 5.59 3.78
N GLU A 51 -6.97 5.44 4.32
CA GLU A 51 -7.24 5.52 5.76
C GLU A 51 -6.45 4.48 6.56
N ALA A 52 -6.32 3.26 6.03
CA ALA A 52 -5.49 2.22 6.65
C ALA A 52 -4.01 2.60 6.70
N ILE A 53 -3.48 3.25 5.65
CA ILE A 53 -2.10 3.78 5.65
C ILE A 53 -1.97 4.88 6.70
N ASP A 54 -2.90 5.83 6.73
CA ASP A 54 -2.88 6.94 7.68
C ASP A 54 -2.87 6.45 9.15
N HIS A 55 -3.71 5.45 9.45
CA HIS A 55 -3.71 4.78 10.75
C HIS A 55 -2.37 4.13 11.09
N LEU A 56 -1.70 3.51 10.12
CA LEU A 56 -0.39 2.89 10.34
C LEU A 56 0.71 3.93 10.55
N LEU A 57 0.69 5.04 9.78
CA LEU A 57 1.64 6.15 9.92
C LEU A 57 1.49 6.87 11.28
N SER A 58 0.26 6.97 11.79
CA SER A 58 -0.07 7.64 13.05
C SER A 58 0.05 6.74 14.30
N SER A 59 0.18 5.42 14.15
CA SER A 59 0.15 4.44 15.26
C SER A 59 1.36 4.44 16.22
N GLY A 60 2.33 5.34 16.07
CA GLY A 60 3.47 5.43 16.98
C GLY A 60 3.10 6.08 18.32
N GLU A 61 3.53 5.47 19.44
CA GLU A 61 3.27 5.87 20.84
C GLU A 61 3.55 7.36 21.14
N GLY A 62 2.64 8.25 20.73
CA GLY A 62 2.76 9.70 20.88
C GLY A 62 3.69 10.41 19.88
N ARG A 63 4.31 9.69 18.94
CA ARG A 63 5.16 10.28 17.89
C ARG A 63 4.96 9.52 16.57
N SER A 64 4.50 10.24 15.54
CA SER A 64 4.39 9.69 14.18
C SER A 64 5.75 9.15 13.73
N ALA A 65 5.76 7.91 13.26
CA ALA A 65 6.94 7.28 12.66
C ALA A 65 7.23 7.85 11.26
N ALA A 66 6.27 8.58 10.69
CA ALA A 66 6.35 9.17 9.36
C ALA A 66 6.99 10.57 9.37
N ARG A 67 7.56 10.95 8.23
CA ARG A 67 7.92 12.35 7.96
C ARG A 67 6.65 13.20 7.82
N PRO A 68 6.66 14.47 8.27
CA PRO A 68 5.45 15.31 8.25
C PRO A 68 4.92 15.61 6.85
N GLU A 69 5.79 15.56 5.83
CA GLU A 69 5.41 15.87 4.46
C GLU A 69 4.77 14.68 3.74
N VAL A 70 4.63 13.52 4.40
CA VAL A 70 4.09 12.30 3.77
C VAL A 70 2.57 12.28 3.87
N ASP A 71 1.93 12.28 2.71
CA ASP A 71 0.48 12.06 2.58
C ASP A 71 0.19 10.56 2.34
N ALA A 72 -0.81 10.02 3.05
CA ALA A 72 -1.21 8.62 2.94
C ALA A 72 -1.71 8.24 1.53
N GLN A 73 -2.36 9.18 0.82
CA GLN A 73 -2.80 9.01 -0.56
C GLN A 73 -1.61 8.92 -1.51
N ASP A 74 -0.57 9.73 -1.32
CA ASP A 74 0.64 9.67 -2.15
C ASP A 74 1.36 8.32 -1.98
N VAL A 75 1.42 7.81 -0.74
CA VAL A 75 1.93 6.46 -0.46
C VAL A 75 1.09 5.39 -1.17
N LEU A 76 -0.24 5.50 -1.13
CA LEU A 76 -1.14 4.57 -1.83
C LEU A 76 -0.90 4.60 -3.35
N MET A 77 -0.74 5.79 -3.93
CA MET A 77 -0.48 5.98 -5.35
C MET A 77 0.88 5.42 -5.75
N ALA A 78 1.91 5.64 -4.94
CA ALA A 78 3.24 5.06 -5.15
C ALA A 78 3.19 3.52 -5.14
N LEU A 79 2.48 2.91 -4.21
CA LEU A 79 2.28 1.45 -4.16
C LEU A 79 1.52 0.93 -5.38
N GLY A 80 0.52 1.67 -5.86
CA GLY A 80 -0.15 1.37 -7.12
C GLY A 80 0.81 1.33 -8.31
N GLY A 81 1.70 2.31 -8.41
CA GLY A 81 2.75 2.33 -9.43
C GLY A 81 3.74 1.18 -9.31
N ILE A 82 4.21 0.88 -8.09
CA ILE A 82 5.10 -0.26 -7.80
C ILE A 82 4.45 -1.57 -8.25
N SER A 83 3.16 -1.77 -7.94
CA SER A 83 2.42 -2.95 -8.35
C SER A 83 2.36 -3.11 -9.87
N LEU A 84 2.13 -2.03 -10.62
CA LEU A 84 2.07 -2.05 -12.08
C LEU A 84 3.44 -2.42 -12.69
N VAL A 85 4.51 -1.79 -12.22
CA VAL A 85 5.87 -2.03 -12.71
C VAL A 85 6.33 -3.46 -12.39
N ALA A 86 6.15 -3.92 -11.14
CA ALA A 86 6.58 -5.26 -10.74
C ALA A 86 5.81 -6.37 -11.49
N ALA A 87 4.53 -6.15 -11.76
CA ALA A 87 3.73 -7.07 -12.58
C ALA A 87 4.20 -7.09 -14.05
N GLY A 88 4.44 -5.92 -14.64
CA GLY A 88 4.94 -5.80 -16.03
C GLY A 88 6.30 -6.47 -16.24
N GLU A 89 7.19 -6.38 -15.25
CA GLU A 89 8.51 -7.03 -15.27
C GLU A 89 8.46 -8.52 -14.86
N ASN A 90 7.31 -9.04 -14.43
CA ASN A 90 7.14 -10.38 -13.83
C ASN A 90 8.14 -10.66 -12.69
N ARG A 91 8.37 -9.65 -11.84
CA ARG A 91 9.41 -9.64 -10.80
C ARG A 91 8.85 -9.23 -9.45
N ARG A 92 8.43 -10.21 -8.64
CA ARG A 92 7.94 -9.94 -7.28
C ARG A 92 9.03 -9.37 -6.36
N ASP A 93 10.29 -9.79 -6.55
CA ASP A 93 11.45 -9.26 -5.82
C ASP A 93 11.66 -7.75 -6.04
N LEU A 94 11.28 -7.23 -7.21
CA LEU A 94 11.33 -5.81 -7.51
C LEU A 94 10.36 -5.03 -6.62
N ALA A 95 9.15 -5.53 -6.40
CA ALA A 95 8.17 -4.88 -5.54
C ALA A 95 8.69 -4.72 -4.10
N THR A 96 9.27 -5.78 -3.52
CA THR A 96 9.86 -5.72 -2.17
C THR A 96 10.96 -4.69 -2.07
N ARG A 97 11.89 -4.64 -3.05
CA ARG A 97 12.98 -3.66 -3.05
C ARG A 97 12.49 -2.21 -3.19
N LEU A 98 11.44 -1.99 -4.00
CA LEU A 98 10.82 -0.67 -4.16
C LEU A 98 10.01 -0.27 -2.92
N ILE A 99 9.34 -1.20 -2.25
CA ILE A 99 8.72 -0.98 -0.93
C ILE A 99 9.77 -0.55 0.07
N ASP A 100 10.91 -1.25 0.15
CA ASP A 100 11.98 -0.87 1.09
C ASP A 100 12.54 0.53 0.79
N LEU A 101 12.59 0.93 -0.49
CA LEU A 101 12.99 2.28 -0.89
C LEU A 101 11.94 3.32 -0.49
N LEU A 102 10.67 3.06 -0.76
CA LEU A 102 9.55 3.92 -0.37
C LEU A 102 9.49 4.08 1.15
N LEU A 103 9.62 2.98 1.89
CA LEU A 103 9.59 2.94 3.35
C LEU A 103 10.69 3.84 3.93
N ARG A 104 11.92 3.76 3.42
CA ARG A 104 13.03 4.66 3.82
C ARG A 104 12.75 6.14 3.56
N GLY A 105 11.99 6.45 2.50
CA GLY A 105 11.54 7.81 2.20
C GLY A 105 10.43 8.30 3.13
N VAL A 106 9.57 7.38 3.59
CA VAL A 106 8.40 7.68 4.41
C VAL A 106 8.73 7.80 5.90
N VAL A 107 9.59 6.91 6.43
CA VAL A 107 9.89 6.87 7.86
C VAL A 107 10.94 7.92 8.24
N ARG A 108 10.81 8.45 9.46
CA ARG A 108 11.88 9.25 10.09
C ARG A 108 13.02 8.33 10.49
N SER A 109 14.25 8.72 10.14
CA SER A 109 15.50 8.10 10.63
C SER A 109 15.74 8.40 12.10
#